data_AF-A0A4S4EZT3-F1
#
_entry.id   AF-A0A4S4EZT3-F1
#
_cell.length_a   1.000
_cell.length_b   1.000
_cell.length_c   1.000
_cell.angle_alpha   90.00
_cell.angle_beta   90.00
_cell.angle_gamma   90.00
#
_symmetry.space_group_name_H-M   'P 1'
#
loop_
_entity.id
_entity.type
_entity.pdbx_description
1 polymer ?
#
loop_
_entity_poly.entity_id
_entity_poly.type
_entity_poly.pdbx_seq_one_letter_code
_entity_poly.pdbx_strand_id
1 'polypeptide(L)'
;MGREKRAEEALILLRSRLCNPNFIFTSLSDSPDSNYSKLKFIVSSSVTEACNNSVLLLGPRGCGKIAVLELVIEDLLKEYPDMILVEMARQLCVEHQLLFSKRASFDDNTQFMIAMLR
;
A
#
# COMPACT_ATOMS: atom_id res chain seq x y z
N MET A 1 -16.54 -15.50 -39.65
CA MET A 1 -15.20 -14.89 -39.63
C MET A 1 -15.03 -13.70 -38.69
N GLY A 2 -15.78 -12.58 -38.79
CA GLY A 2 -15.52 -11.40 -37.94
C GLY A 2 -15.84 -11.53 -36.44
N ARG A 3 -16.77 -12.43 -36.05
CA ARG A 3 -17.15 -12.67 -34.64
C ARG A 3 -16.21 -13.63 -33.92
N GLU A 4 -15.72 -14.68 -34.60
CA GLU A 4 -14.74 -15.62 -34.04
C GLU A 4 -13.44 -14.92 -33.68
N LYS A 5 -12.95 -14.02 -34.55
CA LYS A 5 -11.73 -13.26 -34.30
C LYS A 5 -11.82 -12.37 -33.04
N ARG A 6 -12.96 -11.71 -32.81
CA ARG A 6 -13.18 -10.92 -31.58
C ARG A 6 -13.30 -11.79 -30.33
N ALA A 7 -13.90 -12.97 -30.46
CA ALA A 7 -13.99 -13.92 -29.37
C ALA A 7 -12.60 -14.43 -28.99
N GLU A 8 -11.76 -14.73 -29.97
CA GLU A 8 -10.39 -15.19 -29.78
C GLU A 8 -9.49 -14.10 -29.16
N GLU A 9 -9.60 -12.85 -29.62
CA GLU A 9 -8.94 -11.69 -29.01
C GLU A 9 -9.37 -11.47 -27.56
N ALA A 10 -10.67 -11.54 -27.28
CA ALA A 10 -11.19 -11.43 -25.91
C ALA A 10 -10.68 -12.56 -25.01
N LEU A 11 -10.54 -13.77 -25.56
CA LEU A 11 -10.08 -14.94 -24.83
C LEU A 11 -8.57 -14.88 -24.53
N ILE A 12 -7.77 -14.38 -25.47
CA ILE A 12 -6.35 -14.06 -25.25
C ILE A 12 -6.21 -12.98 -24.17
N LEU A 13 -7.04 -11.95 -24.22
CA LEU A 13 -7.03 -10.85 -23.24
C LEU A 13 -7.44 -11.33 -21.85
N LEU A 14 -8.47 -12.19 -21.74
CA LEU A 14 -8.85 -12.77 -20.45
C LEU A 14 -7.76 -13.69 -19.89
N ARG A 15 -7.16 -14.54 -20.74
CA ARG A 15 -6.06 -15.42 -20.32
C ARG A 15 -4.83 -14.64 -19.88
N SER A 16 -4.47 -13.56 -20.58
CA SER A 16 -3.33 -12.73 -20.18
C SER A 16 -3.58 -12.04 -18.83
N ARG A 17 -4.82 -11.63 -18.54
CA ARG A 17 -5.21 -11.06 -17.23
C ARG A 17 -5.22 -12.08 -16.10
N LEU A 18 -5.72 -13.28 -16.35
CA LEU A 18 -5.87 -14.33 -15.33
C LEU A 18 -4.54 -15.05 -15.04
N CYS A 19 -3.69 -15.23 -16.05
CA CYS A 19 -2.44 -15.97 -15.92
C CYS A 19 -1.24 -15.08 -15.53
N ASN A 20 -1.39 -13.75 -15.55
CA ASN A 20 -0.33 -12.84 -15.11
C ASN A 20 -0.66 -12.29 -13.71
N PRO A 21 0.00 -12.79 -12.65
CA PRO A 21 -0.23 -12.30 -11.28
C PRO A 21 0.10 -10.81 -11.11
N ASN A 22 0.95 -10.25 -11.98
CA ASN A 22 1.33 -8.84 -11.97
C ASN A 22 0.44 -7.95 -12.84
N PHE A 23 -0.56 -8.50 -13.56
CA PHE A 23 -1.41 -7.72 -14.47
C PHE A 23 -2.19 -6.63 -13.74
N ILE A 24 -2.66 -6.92 -12.52
CA ILE A 24 -3.40 -5.96 -11.70
C ILE A 24 -2.47 -4.81 -11.30
N PHE A 25 -1.21 -5.10 -10.97
CA PHE A 25 -0.22 -4.11 -10.55
C PHE A 25 0.11 -3.12 -11.68
N THR A 26 0.47 -3.62 -12.87
CA THR A 26 0.82 -2.74 -14.00
C THR A 26 -0.34 -1.81 -14.37
N SER A 27 -1.54 -2.36 -14.53
CA SER A 27 -2.72 -1.56 -14.89
C SER A 27 -3.07 -0.47 -13.86
N LEU A 28 -2.66 -0.63 -12.60
CA LEU A 28 -2.89 0.35 -11.53
C LEU A 28 -1.77 1.39 -11.44
N SER A 29 -0.53 1.04 -11.77
CA SER A 29 0.64 1.92 -11.69
C SER A 29 0.88 2.76 -12.94
N ASP A 30 0.27 2.42 -14.08
CA ASP A 30 0.61 3.01 -15.39
C ASP A 30 0.27 4.50 -15.55
N SER A 31 -0.43 5.12 -14.60
CA SER A 31 -0.78 6.56 -14.64
C SER A 31 -0.45 7.28 -13.34
N PRO A 32 0.13 8.49 -13.40
CA PRO A 32 0.32 9.33 -12.22
C PRO A 32 -1.01 9.76 -11.59
N ASP A 33 -2.10 9.76 -12.36
CA ASP A 33 -3.45 10.11 -11.87
C ASP A 33 -4.23 8.91 -11.30
N SER A 34 -3.61 7.73 -11.28
CA SER A 34 -4.24 6.53 -10.72
C SER A 34 -4.46 6.65 -9.21
N ASN A 35 -5.47 5.95 -8.70
CA ASN A 35 -5.74 5.89 -7.26
C ASN A 35 -4.55 5.28 -6.49
N TYR A 36 -3.84 4.34 -7.11
CA TYR A 36 -2.62 3.76 -6.55
C TYR A 36 -1.53 4.83 -6.38
N SER A 37 -1.21 5.57 -7.44
CA SER A 37 -0.14 6.58 -7.42
C SER A 37 -0.43 7.70 -6.41
N LYS A 38 -1.68 8.17 -6.38
CA LYS A 38 -2.16 9.17 -5.41
C LYS A 38 -2.04 8.67 -3.97
N LEU A 39 -2.51 7.45 -3.71
CA LEU A 39 -2.46 6.87 -2.37
C LEU A 39 -1.02 6.61 -1.93
N LYS A 40 -0.19 6.04 -2.80
CA LYS A 40 1.24 5.80 -2.53
C LYS A 40 1.97 7.09 -2.21
N PHE A 41 1.71 8.17 -2.94
CA PHE A 41 2.31 9.48 -2.65
C PHE A 41 1.93 9.99 -1.24
N ILE A 42 0.63 9.97 -0.90
CA ILE A 42 0.16 10.46 0.41
C ILE A 42 0.76 9.63 1.56
N VAL A 43 0.73 8.30 1.45
CA VAL A 43 1.27 7.42 2.49
C VAL A 43 2.80 7.51 2.55
N SER A 44 3.48 7.63 1.41
CA SER A 44 4.94 7.82 1.34
C SER A 44 5.36 9.10 2.06
N SER A 45 4.70 10.24 1.81
CA SER A 45 5.01 11.50 2.51
C SER A 45 4.79 11.42 4.02
N SER A 46 3.81 10.62 4.48
CA SER A 46 3.63 10.36 5.91
C SER A 46 4.82 9.60 6.53
N VAL A 47 5.45 8.70 5.78
CA VAL A 47 6.58 7.90 6.24
C VAL A 47 7.90 8.68 6.12
N THR A 48 8.15 9.33 4.99
CA THR A 48 9.44 9.95 4.66
C THR A 48 9.57 11.36 5.23
N GLU A 49 8.47 12.12 5.27
CA GLU A 49 8.43 13.52 5.70
C GLU A 49 7.70 13.71 7.04
N ALA A 50 7.26 12.61 7.68
CA ALA A 50 6.49 12.61 8.93
C ALA A 50 5.19 13.45 8.87
N CYS A 51 4.54 13.48 7.70
CA CYS A 51 3.27 14.18 7.52
C CYS A 51 2.10 13.43 8.18
N ASN A 52 1.27 14.14 8.95
CA ASN A 52 0.07 13.58 9.59
C ASN A 52 -1.14 13.61 8.65
N ASN A 53 -1.07 12.86 7.55
CA ASN A 53 -2.16 12.78 6.58
C ASN A 53 -3.23 11.78 7.03
N SER A 54 -4.49 12.05 6.67
CA SER A 54 -5.59 11.08 6.80
C SER A 54 -6.26 10.90 5.44
N VAL A 55 -6.66 9.66 5.14
CA VAL A 55 -7.27 9.30 3.85
C VAL A 55 -8.53 8.48 4.09
N LEU A 56 -9.61 8.85 3.40
CA LEU A 56 -10.87 8.10 3.39
C LEU A 56 -11.08 7.45 2.01
N LEU A 57 -11.05 6.12 1.95
CA LEU A 57 -11.28 5.36 0.72
C LEU A 57 -12.77 5.11 0.49
N LEU A 58 -13.32 5.68 -0.58
CA LEU A 58 -14.74 5.59 -0.94
C LEU A 58 -14.99 4.73 -2.19
N GLY A 59 -16.09 3.99 -2.20
CA GLY A 59 -16.54 3.22 -3.37
C GLY A 59 -17.50 2.06 -3.03
N PRO A 60 -18.16 1.44 -4.02
CA PRO A 60 -19.06 0.31 -3.81
C PRO A 60 -18.40 -0.92 -3.14
N ARG A 61 -19.20 -1.84 -2.61
CA ARG A 61 -18.68 -3.13 -2.14
C ARG A 61 -18.10 -3.92 -3.31
N GLY A 62 -16.94 -4.55 -3.10
CA GLY A 62 -16.25 -5.33 -4.14
C GLY A 62 -15.43 -4.51 -5.15
N CYS A 63 -15.35 -3.19 -5.04
CA CYS A 63 -14.59 -2.35 -6.00
C CYS A 63 -13.06 -2.32 -5.78
N GLY A 64 -12.50 -3.26 -5.00
CA GLY A 64 -11.05 -3.40 -4.83
C GLY A 64 -10.35 -2.35 -3.97
N LYS A 65 -11.06 -1.57 -3.13
CA LYS A 65 -10.43 -0.55 -2.24
C LYS A 65 -9.32 -1.13 -1.36
N ILE A 66 -9.62 -2.27 -0.72
CA ILE A 66 -8.69 -2.96 0.17
C ILE A 66 -7.50 -3.47 -0.64
N ALA A 67 -7.74 -4.06 -1.81
CA ALA A 67 -6.68 -4.51 -2.70
C ALA A 67 -5.72 -3.37 -3.06
N VAL A 68 -6.22 -2.19 -3.46
CA VAL A 68 -5.36 -1.03 -3.75
C VAL A 68 -4.55 -0.58 -2.53
N LEU A 69 -5.14 -0.60 -1.34
CA LEU A 69 -4.45 -0.28 -0.09
C LEU A 69 -3.35 -1.28 0.23
N GLU A 70 -3.64 -2.58 0.17
CA GLU A 70 -2.68 -3.67 0.40
C GLU A 70 -1.50 -3.57 -0.56
N LEU A 71 -1.77 -3.32 -1.85
CA LEU A 71 -0.74 -3.12 -2.87
C LEU A 71 0.21 -1.95 -2.51
N VAL A 72 -0.35 -0.81 -2.10
CA VAL A 72 0.45 0.36 -1.70
C VAL A 72 1.28 0.07 -0.45
N ILE A 73 0.69 -0.60 0.56
CA ILE A 73 1.40 -0.96 1.79
C ILE A 73 2.53 -1.94 1.50
N GLU A 74 2.28 -2.99 0.72
CA GLU A 74 3.32 -3.97 0.35
C GLU A 74 4.49 -3.32 -0.38
N ASP A 75 4.23 -2.39 -1.29
CA ASP A 75 5.29 -1.69 -2.02
C ASP A 75 6.08 -0.75 -1.12
N LEU A 76 5.41 0.01 -0.25
CA LEU A 76 6.09 0.89 0.70
C LEU A 76 6.88 0.12 1.76
N LEU A 77 6.40 -1.06 2.20
CA LEU A 77 7.15 -1.94 3.09
C LEU A 77 8.44 -2.47 2.45
N LYS A 78 8.45 -2.70 1.13
CA LYS A 78 9.66 -3.07 0.39
C LYS A 78 10.62 -1.89 0.21
N GLU A 79 10.10 -0.68 0.00
CA GLU A 79 10.90 0.52 -0.22
C GLU A 79 11.46 1.13 1.07
N TYR A 80 10.69 1.12 2.16
CA TYR A 80 10.98 1.83 3.42
C TYR A 80 10.70 0.98 4.68
N PRO A 81 11.23 -0.25 4.81
CA PRO A 81 10.89 -1.16 5.91
C PRO A 81 11.16 -0.55 7.29
N ASP A 82 12.33 0.07 7.47
CA ASP A 82 12.74 0.64 8.76
C ASP A 82 11.99 1.94 9.10
N MET A 83 11.77 2.82 8.11
CA MET A 83 11.11 4.10 8.35
C MET A 83 9.65 3.93 8.74
N ILE A 84 8.96 2.97 8.11
CA ILE A 84 7.57 2.64 8.45
C ILE A 84 7.48 2.19 9.91
N LEU A 85 8.37 1.30 10.34
CA LEU A 85 8.38 0.81 11.73
C LEU A 85 8.66 1.96 12.72
N VAL A 86 9.64 2.81 12.41
CA VAL A 86 10.01 3.96 13.25
C VAL A 86 8.86 4.96 13.37
N GLU A 87 8.16 5.25 12.28
CA GLU A 87 7.04 6.19 12.27
C GLU A 87 5.83 5.64 13.04
N MET A 88 5.52 4.35 12.89
CA MET A 88 4.48 3.71 13.71
C MET A 88 4.81 3.74 15.20
N ALA A 89 6.06 3.43 15.59
CA ALA A 89 6.50 3.53 16.98
C ALA A 89 6.41 4.98 17.50
N ARG A 90 6.77 5.97 16.67
CA ARG A 90 6.65 7.40 17.02
C ARG A 90 5.20 7.79 17.28
N GLN A 91 4.27 7.42 16.41
CA GLN A 91 2.86 7.75 16.55
C GLN A 91 2.25 7.12 17.81
N LEU A 92 2.54 5.85 18.08
CA LEU A 92 2.12 5.18 19.31
C LEU A 92 2.69 5.86 20.57
N CYS A 93 3.96 6.26 20.56
CA CYS A 93 4.52 7.00 21.68
C CYS A 93 3.78 8.32 21.93
N VAL A 94 3.43 9.06 20.87
CA VAL A 94 2.67 10.31 21.00
C VAL A 94 1.27 10.05 21.58
N GLU A 95 0.57 9.03 21.08
CA GLU A 95 -0.77 8.65 21.53
C GLU A 95 -0.79 8.26 23.02
N HIS A 96 0.21 7.51 23.47
CA HIS A 96 0.31 7.02 24.85
C HIS A 96 1.15 7.92 25.78
N GLN A 97 1.52 9.13 25.34
CA GLN A 97 2.34 10.08 26.11
C GLN A 97 3.71 9.52 26.56
N LEU A 98 4.32 8.67 25.73
CA LEU A 98 5.63 8.08 25.95
C LEU A 98 6.75 8.86 25.27
N LEU A 99 7.98 8.67 25.75
CA LEU A 99 9.17 9.23 25.12
C LEU A 99 9.56 8.39 23.89
N PHE A 100 9.62 9.03 22.73
CA PHE A 100 10.11 8.41 21.51
C PHE A 100 11.64 8.52 21.41
N SER A 101 12.31 7.40 21.04
CA SER A 101 13.74 7.38 20.77
C SER A 101 14.00 7.13 19.28
N LYS A 102 14.53 8.15 18.59
CA LYS A 102 14.98 8.01 17.20
C LYS A 102 16.21 7.08 17.03
N ARG A 103 16.86 6.69 18.13
CA ARG A 103 18.02 5.79 18.14
C ARG A 103 17.65 4.33 18.44
N ALA A 104 16.38 4.03 18.70
CA ALA A 104 15.93 2.66 18.93
C ALA A 104 16.23 1.79 17.71
N SER A 105 16.68 0.55 17.95
CA SER A 105 16.91 -0.40 16.88
C SER A 105 15.60 -0.89 16.26
N PHE A 106 15.68 -1.54 15.10
CA PHE A 106 14.53 -2.21 14.49
C PHE A 106 13.90 -3.24 15.44
N ASP A 107 14.72 -4.04 16.13
CA ASP A 107 14.25 -5.04 17.09
C ASP A 107 13.54 -4.39 18.28
N ASP A 108 14.09 -3.28 18.82
CA ASP A 108 13.47 -2.54 19.93
C ASP A 108 12.09 -2.01 19.53
N ASN A 109 11.99 -1.37 18.36
CA ASN A 109 10.72 -0.83 17.86
C ASN A 109 9.71 -1.96 17.59
N THR A 110 10.17 -3.12 17.10
CA THR A 110 9.31 -4.29 16.88
C THR A 110 8.77 -4.84 18.20
N GLN A 111 9.61 -5.02 19.22
CA GLN A 111 9.17 -5.48 20.54
C GLN A 111 8.22 -4.48 21.20
N PHE A 112 8.50 -3.19 21.08
CA PHE A 112 7.61 -2.13 21.56
C PHE A 112 6.22 -2.20 20.92
N MET A 113 6.15 -2.32 19.59
CA MET A 113 4.90 -2.47 18.85
C MET A 113 4.13 -3.72 19.28
N ILE A 114 4.81 -4.86 19.43
CA ILE A 114 4.18 -6.11 19.90
C ILE A 114 3.62 -5.94 21.32
N ALA A 115 4.32 -5.22 22.19
CA ALA A 115 3.87 -4.97 23.55
C ALA A 115 2.63 -4.04 23.60
N MET A 116 2.52 -3.07 22.70
CA MET A 116 1.38 -2.14 22.63
C MET A 116 0.11 -2.78 22.02
N LEU A 117 0.27 -3.79 21.17
CA LEU A 117 -0.83 -4.49 20.51
C LEU A 117 -1.36 -5.71 21.28
N ARG A 118 -0.75 -6.06 22.41
CA ARG A 118 -1.18 -7.14 23.31
C ARG A 118 -2.02 -6.60 24.45
#